data_AF-A0A151TCQ8-F1
#
_entry.id   AF-A0A151TCQ8-F1
#
_cell.length_a   1.000
_cell.length_b   1.000
_cell.length_c   1.000
_cell.angle_alpha   90.00
_cell.angle_beta   90.00
_cell.angle_gamma   90.00
#
_symmetry.space_group_name_H-M   'P 1'
#
loop_
_entity.id
_entity.type
_entity.pdbx_description
1 polymer ?
#
loop_
_entity_poly.entity_id
_entity_poly.type
_entity_poly.pdbx_seq_one_letter_code
_entity_poly.pdbx_strand_id
1 'polypeptide(L)'
;MILKQYPNSDLFLHSPLDSDSFKFSLLKSAPRVAAVKIFYPKPLPENESYVRVLTAHNSPNGIQGLLQYFNLVEGCLTMIKSHQEKNKFTYDWIIRTRVDGYWNAPLGPDNFVPGKYLVPPGSSYGGLNDRLGIGDLRISTVALSRLSLVPHLDSAGYTNLNSEAAFKAQLTILNVTHVMKRLPFCVVSERRYDFPPSRFGVPVAAVSSPGPLSGAKCRPCKAACSGLCVENVMENMEREWSWTDWEKGALELCDAHGGWEKGWEKIFDRVAGNKYAAARKRIESMKMGACLRDLVQLKKRSAHWSAPPLDHICTLAMTSP
;
A
#
# COMPACT_ATOMS: atom_id res chain seq x y z
N MET A 1 -13.81 3.11 -4.60
CA MET A 1 -12.53 2.99 -5.34
C MET A 1 -12.06 4.38 -5.71
N ILE A 2 -10.90 4.81 -5.21
CA ILE A 2 -10.31 6.15 -5.43
C ILE A 2 -10.35 6.56 -6.91
N LEU A 3 -10.06 5.62 -7.81
CA LEU A 3 -10.02 5.85 -9.25
C LEU A 3 -11.34 6.34 -9.86
N LYS A 4 -12.49 6.14 -9.19
CA LYS A 4 -13.79 6.68 -9.63
C LYS A 4 -14.11 8.05 -9.02
N GLN A 5 -13.47 8.40 -7.92
CA GLN A 5 -13.66 9.68 -7.25
C GLN A 5 -13.04 10.84 -8.05
N TYR A 6 -11.93 10.56 -8.73
CA TYR A 6 -11.19 11.51 -9.55
C TYR A 6 -11.10 10.98 -10.99
N PRO A 7 -12.12 11.22 -11.84
CA PRO A 7 -12.20 10.65 -13.19
C PRO A 7 -11.10 11.17 -14.13
N ASN A 8 -10.47 12.29 -13.78
CA ASN A 8 -9.37 12.89 -14.52
C ASN A 8 -7.99 12.33 -14.13
N SER A 9 -7.94 11.38 -13.19
CA SER A 9 -6.70 10.74 -12.76
C SER A 9 -6.33 9.55 -13.64
N ASP A 10 -5.04 9.39 -13.89
CA ASP A 10 -4.49 8.22 -14.56
C ASP A 10 -3.92 7.21 -13.56
N LEU A 11 -4.19 5.92 -13.79
CA LEU A 11 -3.59 4.85 -13.02
C LEU A 11 -2.21 4.46 -13.58
N PHE A 12 -1.24 4.36 -12.67
CA PHE A 12 0.09 3.80 -12.90
C PHE A 12 0.28 2.57 -12.00
N LEU A 13 0.62 1.42 -12.59
CA LEU A 13 0.88 0.18 -11.87
C LEU A 13 2.31 -0.28 -12.10
N HIS A 14 3.11 -0.33 -11.04
CA HIS A 14 4.46 -0.89 -11.04
C HIS A 14 4.53 -2.03 -10.02
N SER A 15 4.63 -3.27 -10.49
CA SER A 15 4.52 -4.47 -9.64
C SER A 15 5.53 -5.53 -10.05
N PRO A 16 6.11 -6.29 -9.09
CA PRO A 16 6.81 -7.50 -9.46
C PRO A 16 5.79 -8.54 -9.94
N LEU A 17 6.26 -9.51 -10.74
CA LEU A 17 5.51 -10.69 -11.09
C LEU A 17 5.51 -11.67 -9.90
N ASP A 18 4.32 -12.11 -9.53
CA ASP A 18 4.07 -13.15 -8.52
C ASP A 18 2.79 -13.93 -8.85
N SER A 19 2.43 -14.88 -7.99
CA SER A 19 1.20 -15.70 -8.11
C SER A 19 -0.09 -14.89 -8.03
N ASP A 20 -0.03 -13.66 -7.51
CA ASP A 20 -1.17 -12.77 -7.31
C ASP A 20 -1.34 -11.73 -8.42
N SER A 21 -0.38 -11.63 -9.34
CA SER A 21 -0.36 -10.65 -10.42
C SER A 21 -1.56 -10.76 -11.37
N PHE A 22 -2.18 -11.95 -11.46
CA PHE A 22 -3.43 -12.12 -12.22
C PHE A 22 -4.59 -11.30 -11.65
N LYS A 23 -4.58 -10.93 -10.36
CA LYS A 23 -5.61 -10.12 -9.70
C LYS A 23 -5.69 -8.71 -10.29
N PHE A 24 -4.62 -8.23 -10.94
CA PHE A 24 -4.63 -6.96 -11.68
C PHE A 24 -5.63 -6.96 -12.84
N SER A 25 -6.11 -8.12 -13.29
CA SER A 25 -7.27 -8.24 -14.18
C SER A 25 -8.49 -7.41 -13.73
N LEU A 26 -8.67 -7.17 -12.42
CA LEU A 26 -9.73 -6.30 -11.90
C LEU A 26 -9.62 -4.84 -12.37
N LEU A 27 -8.41 -4.38 -12.70
CA LEU A 27 -8.16 -3.03 -13.18
C LEU A 27 -8.67 -2.81 -14.61
N LYS A 28 -9.13 -3.86 -15.31
CA LYS A 28 -9.78 -3.73 -16.62
C LYS A 28 -11.00 -2.78 -16.60
N SER A 29 -11.54 -2.50 -15.42
CA SER A 29 -12.66 -1.58 -15.18
C SER A 29 -12.24 -0.22 -14.59
N ALA A 30 -10.94 0.05 -14.43
CA ALA A 30 -10.45 1.36 -13.98
C ALA A 30 -10.74 2.44 -15.04
N PRO A 31 -11.18 3.67 -14.71
CA PRO A 31 -11.58 4.65 -15.71
C PRO A 31 -10.48 5.00 -16.72
N ARG A 32 -9.26 5.27 -16.25
CA ARG A 32 -8.09 5.57 -17.08
C ARG A 32 -6.87 4.82 -16.57
N VAL A 33 -6.09 4.24 -17.48
CA VAL A 33 -4.87 3.50 -17.18
C VAL A 33 -3.75 4.03 -18.08
N ALA A 34 -2.84 4.82 -17.52
CA ALA A 34 -1.74 5.39 -18.29
C ALA A 34 -0.67 4.33 -18.56
N ALA A 35 -0.23 3.62 -17.54
CA ALA A 35 0.84 2.65 -17.71
C ALA A 35 0.76 1.48 -16.73
N VAL A 36 1.05 0.30 -17.25
CA VAL A 36 1.23 -0.93 -16.47
C VAL A 36 2.61 -1.50 -16.74
N LYS A 37 3.35 -1.74 -15.67
CA LYS A 37 4.62 -2.44 -15.68
C LYS A 37 4.60 -3.58 -14.66
N ILE A 38 4.58 -4.81 -15.16
CA ILE A 38 4.78 -6.03 -14.38
C ILE A 38 6.15 -6.57 -14.78
N PHE A 39 7.02 -6.88 -13.83
CA PHE A 39 8.39 -7.27 -14.15
C PHE A 39 8.86 -8.45 -13.33
N TYR A 40 9.75 -9.27 -13.90
CA TYR A 40 10.42 -10.30 -13.12
C TYR A 40 11.26 -9.65 -12.03
N PRO A 41 11.01 -9.94 -10.73
CA PRO A 41 11.84 -9.40 -9.67
C PRO A 41 13.28 -9.88 -9.86
N LYS A 42 14.24 -8.95 -9.78
CA LYS A 42 15.67 -9.24 -9.82
C LYS A 42 16.33 -8.54 -8.64
N PRO A 43 17.32 -9.16 -7.98
CA PRO A 43 18.09 -8.51 -6.93
C PRO A 43 18.60 -7.15 -7.40
N LEU A 44 18.50 -6.15 -6.53
CA LEU A 44 19.05 -4.82 -6.78
C LEU A 44 20.46 -4.75 -6.20
N PRO A 45 21.37 -3.99 -6.84
CA PRO A 45 22.71 -3.79 -6.28
C PRO A 45 22.64 -3.22 -4.85
N GLU A 46 23.33 -3.90 -3.92
CA GLU A 46 23.53 -3.41 -2.56
C GLU A 46 24.81 -2.57 -2.52
N ASN A 47 24.66 -1.27 -2.80
CA ASN A 47 25.78 -0.34 -2.69
C ASN A 47 26.12 -0.10 -1.21
N GLU A 48 27.35 0.33 -0.94
CA GLU A 48 27.79 0.57 0.44
C GLU A 48 26.89 1.59 1.19
N SER A 49 26.44 2.64 0.49
CA SER A 49 25.52 3.63 1.07
C SER A 49 24.18 3.01 1.46
N TYR A 50 23.70 2.01 0.73
CA TYR A 50 22.42 1.37 1.00
C TYR A 50 22.51 0.52 2.26
N VAL A 51 23.58 -0.25 2.41
CA VAL A 51 23.77 -1.12 3.58
C VAL A 51 24.14 -0.33 4.85
N ARG A 52 24.74 0.86 4.72
CA ARG A 52 24.97 1.78 5.86
C ARG A 52 23.68 2.45 6.33
N VAL A 53 22.91 2.98 5.39
CA VAL A 53 21.71 3.76 5.70
C VAL A 53 20.57 2.85 6.14
N LEU A 54 20.38 1.70 5.50
CA LEU A 54 19.20 0.87 5.67
C LEU A 54 19.47 -0.32 6.58
N THR A 55 18.49 -0.69 7.39
CA THR A 55 18.54 -1.90 8.21
C THR A 55 17.64 -3.01 7.68
N ALA A 56 18.10 -4.25 7.76
CA ALA A 56 17.31 -5.45 7.53
C ALA A 56 16.30 -5.72 8.67
N HIS A 57 16.42 -5.03 9.81
CA HIS A 57 15.63 -5.33 11.00
C HIS A 57 14.13 -5.23 10.72
N ASN A 58 13.37 -6.26 11.12
CA ASN A 58 11.94 -6.42 10.87
C ASN A 58 11.50 -6.45 9.39
N SER A 59 12.44 -6.57 8.44
CA SER A 59 12.13 -6.83 7.03
C SER A 59 12.11 -8.34 6.77
N PRO A 60 11.01 -8.91 6.25
CA PRO A 60 10.92 -10.34 6.00
C PRO A 60 11.94 -10.85 4.97
N ASN A 61 12.43 -9.97 4.10
CA ASN A 61 13.39 -10.30 3.04
C ASN A 61 14.68 -9.47 3.17
N GLY A 62 15.02 -9.05 4.40
CA GLY A 62 16.22 -8.26 4.69
C GLY A 62 16.32 -6.96 3.89
N ILE A 63 17.56 -6.54 3.57
CA ILE A 63 17.85 -5.32 2.80
C ILE A 63 17.24 -5.38 1.40
N GLN A 64 17.33 -6.54 0.71
CA GLN A 64 16.70 -6.71 -0.60
C GLN A 64 15.20 -6.41 -0.56
N GLY A 65 14.47 -6.86 0.46
CA GLY A 65 13.05 -6.54 0.61
C GLY A 65 12.76 -5.04 0.59
N LEU A 66 13.61 -4.27 1.26
CA LEU A 66 13.49 -2.81 1.34
C LEU A 66 13.88 -2.12 0.04
N LEU A 67 14.98 -2.54 -0.59
CA LEU A 67 15.41 -2.02 -1.89
C LEU A 67 14.36 -2.28 -2.97
N GLN A 68 13.80 -3.49 -3.01
CA GLN A 68 12.72 -3.83 -3.92
C GLN A 68 11.52 -2.91 -3.70
N TYR A 69 11.11 -2.71 -2.45
CA TYR A 69 10.02 -1.80 -2.11
C TYR A 69 10.29 -0.36 -2.56
N PHE A 70 11.49 0.17 -2.34
CA PHE A 70 11.87 1.51 -2.79
C PHE A 70 11.84 1.62 -4.32
N ASN A 71 12.36 0.62 -5.02
CA ASN A 71 12.27 0.53 -6.48
C ASN A 71 10.81 0.43 -6.98
N LEU A 72 9.91 -0.22 -6.24
CA LEU A 72 8.49 -0.24 -6.59
C LEU A 72 7.89 1.16 -6.56
N VAL A 73 8.15 1.90 -5.50
CA VAL A 73 7.65 3.27 -5.32
C VAL A 73 8.25 4.23 -6.35
N GLU A 74 9.57 4.21 -6.52
CA GLU A 74 10.26 5.11 -7.45
C GLU A 74 9.98 4.76 -8.91
N GLY A 75 9.76 3.49 -9.24
CA GLY A 75 9.38 3.09 -10.59
C GLY A 75 8.05 3.71 -11.06
N CYS A 76 7.09 3.94 -10.15
CA CYS A 76 5.89 4.70 -10.48
C CYS A 76 6.22 6.16 -10.86
N LEU A 77 7.17 6.79 -10.15
CA LEU A 77 7.61 8.16 -10.47
C LEU A 77 8.23 8.23 -11.88
N THR A 78 9.04 7.24 -12.25
CA THR A 78 9.58 7.12 -13.62
C THR A 78 8.48 6.99 -14.66
N MET A 79 7.48 6.14 -14.42
CA MET A 79 6.34 5.96 -15.34
C MET A 79 5.51 7.25 -15.48
N ILE A 80 5.30 7.99 -14.39
CA ILE A 80 4.62 9.29 -14.40
C ILE A 80 5.39 10.30 -15.24
N LYS A 81 6.70 10.44 -15.03
CA LYS A 81 7.57 11.35 -15.79
C LYS A 81 7.53 11.04 -17.28
N SER A 82 7.74 9.79 -17.68
CA SER A 82 7.68 9.38 -19.09
C SER A 82 6.31 9.65 -19.74
N HIS A 83 5.22 9.50 -18.98
CA HIS A 83 3.88 9.79 -19.48
C HIS A 83 3.65 11.31 -19.65
N GLN A 84 4.09 12.13 -18.70
CA GLN A 84 4.05 13.59 -18.78
C GLN A 84 4.84 14.11 -19.99
N GLU A 85 6.07 13.64 -20.16
CA GLU A 85 6.96 14.03 -21.27
C GLU A 85 6.35 13.67 -22.63
N LYS A 86 5.87 12.43 -22.78
CA LYS A 86 5.25 11.95 -24.02
C LYS A 86 4.03 12.75 -24.43
N ASN A 87 3.21 13.16 -23.46
CA ASN A 87 1.92 13.81 -23.71
C ASN A 87 1.95 15.32 -23.48
N LYS A 88 3.12 15.91 -23.15
CA LYS A 88 3.34 17.34 -22.98
C LYS A 88 2.38 17.99 -21.96
N PHE A 89 2.18 17.33 -20.82
CA PHE A 89 1.41 17.88 -19.70
C PHE A 89 2.06 17.53 -18.36
N THR A 90 1.59 18.14 -17.27
CA THR A 90 2.03 17.82 -15.91
C THR A 90 0.83 17.48 -15.04
N TYR A 91 0.99 16.55 -14.09
CA TYR A 91 -0.04 16.31 -13.09
C TYR A 91 0.06 17.36 -11.97
N ASP A 92 -1.08 17.80 -11.46
CA ASP A 92 -1.10 18.68 -10.28
C ASP A 92 -0.79 17.90 -9.00
N TRP A 93 -1.28 16.66 -8.92
CA TRP A 93 -1.28 15.84 -7.71
C TRP A 93 -0.89 14.39 -8.01
N ILE A 94 -0.18 13.78 -7.07
CA ILE A 94 0.12 12.35 -7.08
C ILE A 94 -0.47 11.72 -5.81
N ILE A 95 -1.23 10.64 -5.98
CA ILE A 95 -1.69 9.77 -4.91
C ILE A 95 -0.94 8.46 -5.04
N ARG A 96 -0.13 8.12 -4.04
CA ARG A 96 0.52 6.83 -3.92
C ARG A 96 -0.25 5.96 -2.94
N THR A 97 -0.61 4.75 -3.35
CA THR A 97 -1.26 3.75 -2.48
C THR A 97 -0.73 2.35 -2.77
N ARG A 98 -0.78 1.48 -1.77
CA ARG A 98 -0.58 0.04 -1.96
C ARG A 98 -1.81 -0.61 -2.64
N VAL A 99 -1.61 -1.79 -3.23
CA VAL A 99 -2.65 -2.58 -3.91
C VAL A 99 -3.47 -3.46 -2.97
N ASP A 100 -2.97 -3.74 -1.77
CA ASP A 100 -3.60 -4.53 -0.71
C ASP A 100 -4.46 -3.68 0.25
N GLY A 101 -4.81 -2.45 -0.17
CA GLY A 101 -5.64 -1.53 0.60
C GLY A 101 -7.14 -1.78 0.44
N TYR A 102 -7.85 -1.95 1.55
CA TYR A 102 -9.31 -1.88 1.60
C TYR A 102 -9.76 -0.47 1.95
N TRP A 103 -10.70 0.07 1.19
CA TRP A 103 -11.23 1.44 1.35
C TRP A 103 -12.73 1.38 1.66
N ASN A 104 -13.15 1.91 2.80
CA ASN A 104 -14.56 1.94 3.23
C ASN A 104 -15.25 3.29 2.96
N ALA A 105 -14.50 4.34 2.62
CA ALA A 105 -15.06 5.62 2.18
C ALA A 105 -14.20 6.25 1.05
N PRO A 106 -14.75 7.20 0.27
CA PRO A 106 -13.99 7.91 -0.75
C PRO A 106 -12.90 8.81 -0.14
N LEU A 107 -11.87 9.11 -0.94
CA LEU A 107 -10.86 10.10 -0.58
C LEU A 107 -11.40 11.50 -0.88
N GLY A 108 -11.57 12.34 0.16
CA GLY A 108 -12.12 13.69 0.03
C GLY A 108 -11.12 14.73 -0.52
N PRO A 109 -11.60 15.86 -1.08
CA PRO A 109 -10.77 16.91 -1.65
C PRO A 109 -9.93 17.66 -0.60
N ASP A 110 -10.31 17.60 0.66
CA ASP A 110 -9.56 18.18 1.78
C ASP A 110 -8.19 17.49 1.99
N ASN A 111 -7.98 16.32 1.40
CA ASN A 111 -6.71 15.58 1.48
C ASN A 111 -5.63 16.10 0.52
N PHE A 112 -5.94 17.07 -0.34
CA PHE A 112 -4.99 17.68 -1.27
C PHE A 112 -4.52 19.02 -0.69
N VAL A 113 -3.43 18.98 0.07
CA VAL A 113 -2.91 20.14 0.82
C VAL A 113 -1.69 20.73 0.10
N PRO A 114 -1.78 21.94 -0.49
CA PRO A 114 -0.70 22.48 -1.32
C PRO A 114 0.61 22.64 -0.56
N GLY A 115 1.73 22.28 -1.20
CA GLY A 115 3.07 22.42 -0.63
C GLY A 115 3.37 21.49 0.55
N LYS A 116 2.47 20.56 0.88
CA LYS A 116 2.66 19.59 1.96
C LYS A 116 2.48 18.16 1.45
N TYR A 117 3.22 17.23 2.03
CA TYR A 117 2.98 15.80 1.82
C TYR A 117 2.03 15.26 2.89
N LEU A 118 0.89 14.73 2.49
CA LEU A 118 -0.03 14.08 3.41
C LEU A 118 0.41 12.64 3.66
N VAL A 119 0.50 12.27 4.93
CA VAL A 119 0.71 10.90 5.39
C VAL A 119 -0.41 10.48 6.36
N PRO A 120 -0.79 9.19 6.44
CA PRO A 120 -1.68 8.72 7.48
C PRO A 120 -1.02 8.78 8.88
N PRO A 121 -1.78 8.98 9.97
CA PRO A 121 -1.27 8.76 11.32
C PRO A 121 -1.13 7.27 11.65
N GLY A 122 -0.31 6.96 12.66
CA GLY A 122 -0.10 5.59 13.16
C GLY A 122 0.70 4.71 12.20
N SER A 123 1.03 3.49 12.61
CA SER A 123 1.86 2.57 11.79
C SER A 123 3.14 3.20 11.23
N SER A 124 3.82 3.99 12.06
CA SER A 124 4.99 4.81 11.72
C SER A 124 6.32 4.13 11.97
N TYR A 125 6.42 3.13 12.85
CA TYR A 125 7.67 2.41 13.16
C TYR A 125 8.90 3.33 13.39
N GLY A 126 8.72 4.43 14.14
CA GLY A 126 9.72 5.48 14.42
C GLY A 126 9.87 6.55 13.33
N GLY A 127 9.13 6.44 12.24
CA GLY A 127 9.18 7.31 11.06
C GLY A 127 7.83 7.90 10.66
N LEU A 128 7.50 7.81 9.36
CA LEU A 128 6.20 8.22 8.82
C LEU A 128 5.54 7.04 8.12
N ASN A 129 4.22 6.91 8.31
CA ASN A 129 3.42 5.89 7.63
C ASN A 129 3.50 6.06 6.12
N ASP A 130 4.13 5.09 5.47
CA ASP A 130 4.42 5.15 4.05
C ASP A 130 3.39 4.39 3.20
N ARG A 131 2.27 3.93 3.79
CA ARG A 131 1.26 3.07 3.12
C ARG A 131 0.37 3.85 2.15
N LEU A 132 0.21 5.15 2.40
CA LEU A 132 -0.39 6.12 1.48
C LEU A 132 0.45 7.39 1.49
N GLY A 133 0.46 8.11 0.37
CA GLY A 133 0.94 9.49 0.35
C GLY A 133 0.22 10.31 -0.70
N ILE A 134 -0.01 11.59 -0.41
CA ILE A 134 -0.65 12.54 -1.32
C ILE A 134 0.16 13.83 -1.30
N GLY A 135 0.52 14.35 -2.46
CA GLY A 135 1.19 15.65 -2.54
C GLY A 135 1.13 16.19 -3.95
N ASP A 136 1.44 17.48 -4.09
CA ASP A 136 1.66 18.06 -5.42
C ASP A 136 2.84 17.38 -6.13
N LEU A 137 2.97 17.59 -7.45
CA LEU A 137 4.01 16.93 -8.25
C LEU A 137 5.42 17.13 -7.68
N ARG A 138 5.76 18.34 -7.22
CA ARG A 138 7.10 18.67 -6.72
C ARG A 138 7.37 17.90 -5.42
N ILE A 139 6.46 17.99 -4.46
CA ILE A 139 6.60 17.35 -3.16
C ILE A 139 6.56 15.82 -3.30
N SER A 140 5.69 15.30 -4.15
CA SER A 140 5.60 13.86 -4.43
C SER A 140 6.82 13.32 -5.17
N THR A 141 7.47 14.13 -6.02
CA THR A 141 8.74 13.73 -6.66
C THR A 141 9.78 13.43 -5.58
N VAL A 142 9.92 14.31 -4.58
CA VAL A 142 10.80 14.06 -3.45
C VAL A 142 10.37 12.81 -2.68
N ALA A 143 9.10 12.74 -2.27
CA ALA A 143 8.59 11.65 -1.44
C ALA A 143 8.76 10.26 -2.09
N LEU A 144 8.61 10.16 -3.41
CA LEU A 144 8.66 8.89 -4.14
C LEU A 144 10.07 8.49 -4.63
N SER A 145 11.06 9.39 -4.57
CA SER A 145 12.47 9.10 -4.88
C SER A 145 13.18 8.29 -3.78
N ARG A 146 12.57 7.17 -3.39
CA ARG A 146 12.97 6.38 -2.21
C ARG A 146 14.35 5.74 -2.35
N LEU A 147 14.74 5.32 -3.56
CA LEU A 147 16.01 4.64 -3.82
C LEU A 147 17.11 5.64 -4.17
N SER A 148 16.83 6.59 -5.06
CA SER A 148 17.82 7.59 -5.51
C SER A 148 18.25 8.57 -4.42
N LEU A 149 17.45 8.72 -3.35
CA LEU A 149 17.80 9.59 -2.21
C LEU A 149 18.58 8.88 -1.09
N VAL A 150 18.77 7.56 -1.14
CA VAL A 150 19.55 6.86 -0.11
C VAL A 150 20.99 7.41 0.04
N PRO A 151 21.74 7.74 -1.03
CA PRO A 151 23.07 8.36 -0.88
C PRO A 151 23.04 9.74 -0.22
N HIS A 152 21.93 10.48 -0.32
CA HIS A 152 21.76 11.77 0.35
C HIS A 152 21.53 11.57 1.85
N LEU A 153 20.81 10.51 2.24
CA LEU A 153 20.66 10.11 3.64
C LEU A 153 22.01 9.70 4.25
N ASP A 154 22.82 8.93 3.51
CA ASP A 154 24.16 8.52 3.91
C ASP A 154 25.06 9.74 4.14
N SER A 155 25.04 10.68 3.19
CA SER A 155 25.81 11.93 3.27
C SER A 155 25.37 12.84 4.42
N ALA A 156 24.11 12.74 4.85
CA ALA A 156 23.58 13.43 6.02
C ALA A 156 23.82 12.66 7.34
N GLY A 157 24.55 11.54 7.30
CA GLY A 157 24.95 10.77 8.48
C GLY A 157 23.88 9.82 9.01
N TYR A 158 22.80 9.57 8.28
CA TYR A 158 21.77 8.61 8.71
C TYR A 158 22.25 7.17 8.55
N THR A 159 21.94 6.34 9.55
CA THR A 159 22.25 4.89 9.53
C THR A 159 21.10 4.09 10.13
N ASN A 160 21.06 2.79 9.82
CA ASN A 160 20.13 1.82 10.42
C ASN A 160 18.63 2.17 10.34
N LEU A 161 18.20 2.78 9.24
CA LEU A 161 16.82 3.20 9.03
C LEU A 161 15.98 2.07 8.42
N ASN A 162 14.79 1.84 8.99
CA ASN A 162 13.73 1.06 8.34
C ASN A 162 13.03 1.90 7.26
N SER A 163 12.00 1.36 6.61
CA SER A 163 11.29 2.07 5.54
C SER A 163 10.72 3.41 6.01
N GLU A 164 9.93 3.40 7.06
CA GLU A 164 9.23 4.57 7.56
C GLU A 164 10.20 5.64 8.09
N ALA A 165 11.27 5.23 8.78
CA ALA A 165 12.31 6.13 9.30
C ALA A 165 13.12 6.76 8.16
N ALA A 166 13.50 5.97 7.14
CA ALA A 166 14.11 6.48 5.93
C ALA A 166 13.16 7.44 5.17
N PHE A 167 11.85 7.23 5.29
CA PHE A 167 10.86 8.13 4.70
C PHE A 167 10.80 9.48 5.42
N LYS A 168 10.76 9.45 6.75
CA LYS A 168 10.86 10.67 7.57
C LYS A 168 12.15 11.44 7.29
N ALA A 169 13.30 10.76 7.34
CA ALA A 169 14.61 11.37 7.13
C ALA A 169 14.71 12.06 5.76
N GLN A 170 14.21 11.39 4.71
CA GLN A 170 14.18 11.92 3.35
C GLN A 170 13.39 13.23 3.24
N LEU A 171 12.20 13.29 3.85
CA LEU A 171 11.42 14.53 3.83
C LEU A 171 12.12 15.64 4.62
N THR A 172 12.74 15.30 5.75
CA THR A 172 13.50 16.26 6.59
C THR A 172 14.68 16.87 5.84
N ILE A 173 15.56 16.06 5.24
CA ILE A 173 16.78 16.58 4.59
C ILE A 173 16.48 17.47 3.37
N LEU A 174 15.31 17.31 2.76
CA LEU A 174 14.86 18.08 1.60
C LEU A 174 13.82 19.15 1.96
N ASN A 175 13.66 19.46 3.26
CA ASN A 175 12.74 20.47 3.79
C ASN A 175 11.29 20.32 3.26
N VAL A 176 10.84 19.07 3.07
CA VAL A 176 9.46 18.79 2.73
C VAL A 176 8.62 18.76 4.00
N THR A 177 7.69 19.70 4.11
CA THR A 177 6.70 19.70 5.19
C THR A 177 5.65 18.62 4.92
N HIS A 178 5.25 17.89 5.96
CA HIS A 178 4.17 16.91 5.89
C HIS A 178 3.02 17.27 6.82
N VAL A 179 1.85 16.66 6.56
CA VAL A 179 0.66 16.77 7.41
C VAL A 179 0.07 15.38 7.62
N MET A 180 -0.41 15.12 8.84
CA MET A 180 -1.09 13.87 9.16
C MET A 180 -2.60 14.05 9.03
N LYS A 181 -3.27 13.16 8.29
CA LYS A 181 -4.73 13.12 8.21
C LYS A 181 -5.24 11.70 8.33
N ARG A 182 -6.31 11.51 9.10
CA ARG A 182 -7.00 10.22 9.20
C ARG A 182 -7.68 9.86 7.88
N LEU A 183 -7.50 8.62 7.43
CA LEU A 183 -7.92 8.18 6.10
C LEU A 183 -8.70 6.87 6.15
N PRO A 184 -9.76 6.71 5.31
CA PRO A 184 -10.72 5.62 5.38
C PRO A 184 -10.22 4.36 4.65
N PHE A 185 -9.04 3.88 5.04
CA PHE A 185 -8.46 2.67 4.47
C PHE A 185 -7.66 1.88 5.50
N CYS A 186 -7.48 0.60 5.23
CA CYS A 186 -6.61 -0.30 5.96
C CYS A 186 -5.89 -1.24 5.02
N VAL A 187 -4.81 -1.87 5.49
CA VAL A 187 -4.05 -2.87 4.71
C VAL A 187 -4.52 -4.25 5.10
N VAL A 188 -5.17 -4.94 4.16
CA VAL A 188 -5.68 -6.30 4.37
C VAL A 188 -4.50 -7.27 4.44
N SER A 189 -4.44 -8.11 5.46
CA SER A 189 -3.31 -9.02 5.64
C SER A 189 -3.67 -10.34 6.31
N GLU A 190 -3.20 -11.45 5.74
CA GLU A 190 -3.28 -12.80 6.33
C GLU A 190 -2.10 -13.13 7.26
N ARG A 191 -1.14 -12.21 7.43
CA ARG A 191 0.04 -12.44 8.28
C ARG A 191 -0.37 -12.61 9.73
N ARG A 192 0.17 -13.63 10.41
CA ARG A 192 -0.09 -13.89 11.82
C ARG A 192 0.55 -12.82 12.70
N TYR A 193 -0.16 -12.42 13.74
CA TYR A 193 0.29 -11.45 14.73
C TYR A 193 -0.18 -11.89 16.11
N ASP A 194 0.60 -11.57 17.13
CA ASP A 194 0.22 -11.84 18.53
C ASP A 194 -0.99 -10.99 18.93
N PHE A 195 -1.82 -11.57 19.80
CA PHE A 195 -3.06 -11.05 20.32
C PHE A 195 -3.22 -11.48 21.81
N PRO A 196 -3.36 -10.53 22.74
CA PRO A 196 -3.25 -9.08 22.52
C PRO A 196 -1.84 -8.69 22.04
N PRO A 197 -1.71 -7.65 21.19
CA PRO A 197 -0.41 -7.19 20.74
C PRO A 197 0.42 -6.69 21.94
N SER A 198 1.71 -6.98 21.92
CA SER A 198 2.67 -6.41 22.88
C SER A 198 2.89 -4.91 22.63
N ARG A 199 3.68 -4.24 23.49
CA ARG A 199 4.01 -2.81 23.34
C ARG A 199 4.52 -2.44 21.94
N PHE A 200 5.33 -3.30 21.33
CA PHE A 200 5.84 -3.18 19.97
C PHE A 200 5.22 -4.23 19.01
N GLY A 201 4.04 -4.74 19.34
CA GLY A 201 3.27 -5.66 18.51
C GLY A 201 2.62 -4.96 17.32
N VAL A 202 1.72 -5.63 16.60
CA VAL A 202 0.95 -5.04 15.49
C VAL A 202 -0.53 -5.31 15.72
N PRO A 203 -1.37 -4.28 15.96
CA PRO A 203 -2.79 -4.49 16.13
C PRO A 203 -3.41 -4.79 14.76
N VAL A 204 -4.36 -5.72 14.73
CA VAL A 204 -5.13 -6.04 13.53
C VAL A 204 -6.56 -5.61 13.74
N ALA A 205 -6.99 -4.61 12.99
CA ALA A 205 -8.34 -4.09 13.04
C ALA A 205 -9.34 -5.01 12.34
N ALA A 206 -10.57 -5.09 12.84
CA ALA A 206 -11.67 -5.59 12.05
C ALA A 206 -11.96 -4.62 10.92
N VAL A 207 -12.17 -5.11 9.69
CA VAL A 207 -12.61 -4.26 8.56
C VAL A 207 -13.97 -3.60 8.81
N SER A 208 -14.74 -4.10 9.79
CA SER A 208 -15.99 -3.49 10.28
C SER A 208 -15.78 -2.31 11.23
N SER A 209 -14.53 -2.00 11.62
CA SER A 209 -14.23 -0.92 12.56
C SER A 209 -14.90 0.40 12.12
N PRO A 210 -15.55 1.15 13.03
CA PRO A 210 -16.32 2.33 12.66
C PRO A 210 -15.48 3.48 12.08
N GLY A 211 -14.26 3.66 12.58
CA GLY A 211 -13.42 4.79 12.26
C GLY A 211 -12.49 4.57 11.07
N PRO A 212 -11.92 5.66 10.51
CA PRO A 212 -10.85 5.55 9.53
C PRO A 212 -9.60 4.92 10.17
N LEU A 213 -9.16 3.82 9.55
CA LEU A 213 -8.06 2.98 10.04
C LEU A 213 -6.67 3.43 9.59
N SER A 214 -6.58 4.44 8.71
CA SER A 214 -5.33 5.14 8.35
C SER A 214 -4.18 4.19 7.95
N GLY A 215 -4.50 3.10 7.29
CA GLY A 215 -3.52 2.12 6.82
C GLY A 215 -3.09 1.09 7.87
N ALA A 216 -3.73 1.00 9.05
CA ALA A 216 -3.53 -0.10 9.98
C ALA A 216 -3.74 -1.47 9.30
N LYS A 217 -3.17 -2.53 9.87
CA LYS A 217 -3.47 -3.89 9.40
C LYS A 217 -4.91 -4.22 9.72
N CYS A 218 -5.60 -4.91 8.82
CA CYS A 218 -7.00 -5.28 9.02
C CYS A 218 -7.37 -6.63 8.41
N ARG A 219 -8.46 -7.21 8.90
CA ARG A 219 -9.05 -8.44 8.38
C ARG A 219 -10.59 -8.44 8.48
N PRO A 220 -11.30 -9.08 7.55
CA PRO A 220 -12.66 -9.54 7.77
C PRO A 220 -12.67 -10.60 8.89
N CYS A 221 -13.04 -10.16 10.09
CA CYS A 221 -13.14 -11.01 11.27
C CYS A 221 -14.37 -10.64 12.09
N LYS A 222 -14.76 -11.53 13.00
CA LYS A 222 -15.55 -11.14 14.17
C LYS A 222 -14.62 -10.45 15.16
N ALA A 223 -14.97 -9.24 15.60
CA ALA A 223 -14.20 -8.52 16.61
C ALA A 223 -14.03 -9.38 17.87
N ALA A 224 -12.77 -9.67 18.22
CA ALA A 224 -12.40 -10.37 19.44
C ALA A 224 -12.33 -9.41 20.63
N CYS A 225 -12.12 -8.13 20.36
CA CYS A 225 -11.95 -7.09 21.35
C CYS A 225 -12.55 -5.78 20.84
N SER A 226 -13.45 -5.19 21.64
CA SER A 226 -14.18 -3.95 21.35
C SER A 226 -14.39 -3.16 22.65
N GLY A 227 -14.70 -1.86 22.53
CA GLY A 227 -14.90 -0.97 23.69
C GLY A 227 -13.70 -0.96 24.62
N LEU A 228 -13.94 -1.07 25.94
CA LEU A 228 -12.90 -1.05 27.00
C LEU A 228 -11.73 -2.02 26.76
N CYS A 229 -11.97 -3.17 26.11
CA CYS A 229 -10.89 -4.08 25.77
C CYS A 229 -9.87 -3.43 24.83
N VAL A 230 -10.33 -2.69 23.82
CA VAL A 230 -9.47 -1.99 22.86
C VAL A 230 -8.71 -0.87 23.56
N GLU A 231 -9.36 -0.13 24.45
CA GLU A 231 -8.72 0.94 25.22
C GLU A 231 -7.53 0.37 26.01
N ASN A 232 -7.76 -0.70 26.79
CA ASN A 232 -6.72 -1.37 27.57
C ASN A 232 -5.57 -1.91 26.71
N VAL A 233 -5.86 -2.50 25.55
CA VAL A 233 -4.83 -3.01 24.64
C VAL A 233 -4.02 -1.86 24.05
N MET A 234 -4.70 -0.85 23.52
CA MET A 234 -4.08 0.21 22.74
C MET A 234 -3.35 1.27 23.58
N GLU A 235 -3.72 1.45 24.85
CA GLU A 235 -2.99 2.28 25.81
C GLU A 235 -1.58 1.74 26.12
N ASN A 236 -1.40 0.42 26.06
CA ASN A 236 -0.12 -0.23 26.32
C ASN A 236 0.80 -0.29 25.08
N MET A 237 0.33 0.18 23.92
CA MET A 237 1.09 0.15 22.67
C MET A 237 1.91 1.42 22.45
N GLU A 238 3.09 1.27 21.86
CA GLU A 238 3.94 2.40 21.50
C GLU A 238 3.32 3.20 20.33
N ARG A 239 3.03 4.49 20.57
CA ARG A 239 2.34 5.36 19.61
C ARG A 239 3.14 5.55 18.33
N GLU A 240 4.47 5.62 18.45
CA GLU A 240 5.35 5.79 17.29
C GLU A 240 5.62 4.48 16.54
N TRP A 241 5.07 3.35 16.97
CA TRP A 241 5.27 2.04 16.34
C TRP A 241 4.13 1.68 15.36
N SER A 242 3.31 0.68 15.68
CA SER A 242 2.25 0.15 14.83
C SER A 242 0.85 0.68 15.19
N TRP A 243 0.78 1.54 16.21
CA TRP A 243 -0.44 2.09 16.80
C TRP A 243 -1.40 2.67 15.74
N THR A 244 -2.69 2.63 16.05
CA THR A 244 -3.74 3.27 15.25
C THR A 244 -4.76 3.95 16.16
N ASP A 245 -5.44 4.95 15.64
CA ASP A 245 -6.44 5.71 16.36
C ASP A 245 -7.65 4.83 16.70
N TRP A 246 -7.93 4.73 18.00
CA TRP A 246 -8.99 3.93 18.59
C TRP A 246 -10.01 4.75 19.37
N GLU A 247 -9.77 6.06 19.51
CA GLU A 247 -10.57 6.93 20.36
C GLU A 247 -12.03 6.97 19.89
N LYS A 248 -12.94 7.21 20.84
CA LYS A 248 -14.39 7.31 20.58
C LYS A 248 -14.97 6.07 19.90
N GLY A 249 -14.43 4.88 20.22
CA GLY A 249 -14.88 3.61 19.67
C GLY A 249 -14.57 3.42 18.19
N ALA A 250 -13.53 4.08 17.67
CA ALA A 250 -13.17 4.04 16.26
C ALA A 250 -12.60 2.68 15.80
N LEU A 251 -12.18 1.81 16.73
CA LEU A 251 -11.44 0.59 16.44
C LEU A 251 -12.07 -0.63 17.12
N GLU A 252 -12.13 -1.71 16.36
CA GLU A 252 -12.37 -3.07 16.85
C GLU A 252 -11.18 -3.94 16.42
N LEU A 253 -10.76 -4.89 17.27
CA LEU A 253 -9.60 -5.73 16.99
C LEU A 253 -10.00 -7.17 16.66
N CYS A 254 -9.32 -7.74 15.67
CA CYS A 254 -9.32 -9.16 15.35
C CYS A 254 -8.28 -9.89 16.20
N ASP A 255 -8.58 -11.15 16.54
CA ASP A 255 -7.53 -12.11 16.87
C ASP A 255 -6.84 -12.55 15.57
N ALA A 256 -5.55 -12.26 15.47
CA ALA A 256 -4.73 -12.55 14.30
C ALA A 256 -3.65 -13.62 14.56
N HIS A 257 -3.74 -14.40 15.64
CA HIS A 257 -2.83 -15.52 15.88
C HIS A 257 -2.87 -16.54 14.72
N GLY A 258 -4.06 -16.76 14.16
CA GLY A 258 -4.32 -17.67 13.05
C GLY A 258 -4.29 -17.02 11.67
N GLY A 259 -4.61 -17.83 10.65
CA GLY A 259 -4.92 -17.34 9.30
C GLY A 259 -6.31 -16.69 9.23
N TRP A 260 -6.94 -16.75 8.06
CA TRP A 260 -8.34 -16.34 7.93
C TRP A 260 -9.26 -17.18 8.82
N GLU A 261 -10.19 -16.52 9.51
CA GLU A 261 -11.20 -17.24 10.29
C GLU A 261 -12.22 -17.95 9.39
N LYS A 262 -12.83 -19.03 9.89
CA LYS A 262 -13.85 -19.76 9.14
C LYS A 262 -15.05 -18.85 8.85
N GLY A 263 -15.33 -18.62 7.57
CA GLY A 263 -16.44 -17.78 7.13
C GLY A 263 -16.09 -16.28 7.02
N TRP A 264 -14.81 -15.92 7.04
CA TRP A 264 -14.34 -14.56 6.78
C TRP A 264 -14.93 -13.98 5.49
N GLU A 265 -15.19 -14.81 4.47
CA GLU A 265 -15.77 -14.40 3.20
C GLU A 265 -17.16 -13.80 3.40
N LYS A 266 -17.98 -14.38 4.28
CA LYS A 266 -19.33 -13.87 4.59
C LYS A 266 -19.25 -12.53 5.30
N ILE A 267 -18.27 -12.36 6.17
CA ILE A 267 -18.05 -11.10 6.90
C ILE A 267 -17.57 -10.03 5.93
N PHE A 268 -16.60 -10.34 5.08
CA PHE A 268 -16.14 -9.45 4.02
C PHE A 268 -17.28 -9.06 3.10
N ASP A 269 -18.05 -10.03 2.60
CA ASP A 269 -19.14 -9.78 1.65
C ASP A 269 -20.22 -8.87 2.28
N ARG A 270 -20.52 -9.05 3.58
CA ARG A 270 -21.44 -8.20 4.34
C ARG A 270 -20.92 -6.78 4.52
N VAL A 271 -19.66 -6.61 4.92
CA VAL A 271 -19.07 -5.31 5.26
C VAL A 271 -18.68 -4.52 4.01
N ALA A 272 -18.05 -5.17 3.04
CA ALA A 272 -17.62 -4.55 1.79
C ALA A 272 -18.79 -4.36 0.81
N GLY A 273 -19.85 -5.15 0.93
CA GLY A 273 -21.03 -5.09 0.08
C GLY A 273 -20.87 -5.81 -1.26
N ASN A 274 -22.01 -5.93 -1.96
CA ASN A 274 -22.19 -6.82 -3.12
C ASN A 274 -21.16 -6.64 -4.23
N LYS A 275 -20.73 -5.40 -4.48
CA LYS A 275 -19.78 -5.11 -5.55
C LYS A 275 -18.40 -5.73 -5.30
N TYR A 276 -17.86 -5.57 -4.09
CA TYR A 276 -16.54 -6.12 -3.77
C TYR A 276 -16.63 -7.63 -3.49
N ALA A 277 -17.75 -8.10 -2.92
CA ALA A 277 -18.06 -9.52 -2.81
C ALA A 277 -18.03 -10.24 -4.18
N ALA A 278 -18.67 -9.64 -5.19
CA ALA A 278 -18.66 -10.18 -6.56
C ALA A 278 -17.25 -10.21 -7.16
N ALA A 279 -16.44 -9.17 -6.93
CA ALA A 279 -15.05 -9.14 -7.38
C ALA A 279 -14.20 -10.25 -6.72
N ARG A 280 -14.33 -10.44 -5.40
CA ARG A 280 -13.64 -11.50 -4.64
C ARG A 280 -13.99 -12.89 -5.18
N LYS A 281 -15.29 -13.23 -5.22
CA LYS A 281 -15.78 -14.53 -5.74
C LYS A 281 -15.31 -14.80 -7.16
N ARG A 282 -15.29 -13.77 -8.01
CA ARG A 282 -14.82 -13.86 -9.39
C ARG A 282 -13.33 -14.15 -9.50
N ILE A 283 -12.50 -13.53 -8.65
CA ILE A 283 -11.06 -13.81 -8.59
C ILE A 283 -10.81 -15.23 -8.09
N GLU A 284 -11.50 -15.62 -7.00
CA GLU A 284 -11.40 -16.95 -6.40
C GLU A 284 -11.76 -18.06 -7.39
N SER A 285 -12.83 -17.90 -8.16
CA SER A 285 -13.26 -18.88 -9.17
C SER A 285 -12.69 -18.61 -10.57
N MET A 286 -11.65 -17.78 -10.70
CA MET A 286 -11.16 -17.34 -12.00
C MET A 286 -10.49 -18.49 -12.76
N LYS A 287 -10.97 -18.75 -13.98
CA LYS A 287 -10.35 -19.72 -14.90
C LYS A 287 -9.34 -19.03 -15.82
N MET A 288 -8.37 -19.79 -16.33
CA MET A 288 -7.37 -19.35 -17.31
C MET A 288 -7.95 -18.46 -18.41
N GLY A 289 -9.00 -18.92 -19.10
CA GLY A 289 -9.62 -18.16 -20.18
C GLY A 289 -10.23 -16.81 -19.74
N ALA A 290 -10.74 -16.72 -18.50
CA ALA A 290 -11.24 -15.46 -17.96
C ALA A 290 -10.09 -14.51 -17.59
N CYS A 291 -9.02 -15.02 -16.98
CA CYS A 291 -7.81 -14.26 -16.68
C CYS A 291 -7.21 -13.65 -17.96
N LEU A 292 -7.01 -14.46 -19.00
CA LEU A 292 -6.47 -14.01 -20.28
C LEU A 292 -7.31 -12.92 -20.92
N ARG A 293 -8.64 -13.14 -21.03
CA ARG A 293 -9.55 -12.13 -21.60
C ARG A 293 -9.49 -10.80 -20.85
N ASP A 294 -9.43 -10.85 -19.53
CA ASP A 294 -9.39 -9.65 -18.71
C ASP A 294 -8.07 -8.88 -18.83
N LEU A 295 -6.93 -9.59 -18.78
CA LEU A 295 -5.63 -8.97 -18.94
C LEU A 295 -5.45 -8.40 -20.35
N VAL A 296 -5.98 -9.07 -21.39
CA VAL A 296 -6.04 -8.51 -22.75
C VAL A 296 -6.88 -7.23 -22.76
N GLN A 297 -8.02 -7.20 -22.08
CA GLN A 297 -8.84 -6.00 -21.97
C GLN A 297 -8.10 -4.87 -21.25
N LEU A 298 -7.42 -5.16 -20.14
CA LEU A 298 -6.61 -4.17 -19.43
C LEU A 298 -5.46 -3.64 -20.31
N LYS A 299 -4.75 -4.53 -21.00
CA LYS A 299 -3.66 -4.18 -21.92
C LYS A 299 -4.15 -3.23 -23.03
N LYS A 300 -5.30 -3.52 -23.66
CA LYS A 300 -5.91 -2.65 -24.68
C LYS A 300 -6.24 -1.25 -24.19
N ARG A 301 -6.52 -1.09 -22.89
CA ARG A 301 -6.89 0.19 -22.27
C ARG A 301 -5.70 0.95 -21.68
N SER A 302 -4.54 0.31 -21.61
CA SER A 302 -3.32 0.90 -21.05
C SER A 302 -2.56 1.64 -22.14
N ALA A 303 -2.24 2.92 -21.94
CA ALA A 303 -1.47 3.68 -22.94
C ALA A 303 -0.02 3.17 -23.08
N HIS A 304 0.52 2.55 -22.04
CA HIS A 304 1.78 1.82 -22.05
C HIS A 304 1.65 0.49 -21.30
N TRP A 305 2.14 -0.59 -21.90
CA TRP A 305 2.11 -1.93 -21.33
C TRP A 305 3.49 -2.59 -21.43
N SER A 306 4.09 -2.90 -20.30
CA SER A 306 5.32 -3.66 -20.18
C SER A 306 5.10 -4.81 -19.20
N ALA A 307 4.96 -6.03 -19.70
CA ALA A 307 4.76 -7.19 -18.84
C ALA A 307 5.24 -8.47 -19.52
N PRO A 308 5.54 -9.52 -18.74
CA PRO A 308 5.64 -10.89 -19.24
C PRO A 308 4.41 -11.32 -20.07
N PRO A 309 4.52 -12.43 -20.82
CA PRO A 309 3.40 -13.01 -21.53
C PRO A 309 2.18 -13.22 -20.61
N LEU A 310 0.98 -12.90 -21.09
CA LEU A 310 -0.24 -12.89 -20.26
C LEU A 310 -0.63 -14.30 -19.79
N ASP A 311 -0.37 -15.30 -20.63
CA ASP A 311 -0.49 -16.72 -20.32
C ASP A 311 0.45 -17.12 -19.19
N HIS A 312 1.67 -16.59 -19.15
CA HIS A 312 2.58 -16.83 -18.04
C HIS A 312 2.05 -16.23 -16.72
N ILE A 313 1.57 -14.98 -16.75
CA ILE A 313 0.95 -14.31 -15.59
C ILE A 313 -0.24 -15.14 -15.07
N CYS A 314 -1.11 -15.59 -15.96
CA CYS A 314 -2.28 -16.38 -15.57
C CYS A 314 -1.91 -17.81 -15.12
N THR A 315 -0.88 -18.43 -15.71
CA THR A 315 -0.46 -19.79 -15.36
C THR A 315 0.13 -19.85 -13.95
N LEU A 316 0.96 -18.86 -13.58
CA LEU A 316 1.53 -18.76 -12.24
C LEU A 316 0.46 -18.81 -11.15
N ALA A 317 -0.68 -18.16 -11.38
CA ALA A 317 -1.80 -18.17 -10.44
C ALA A 317 -2.46 -19.55 -10.31
N MET A 318 -2.51 -20.34 -11.39
CA MET A 318 -3.19 -21.64 -11.44
C MET A 318 -2.32 -22.80 -10.97
N THR A 319 -1.00 -22.60 -10.96
CA THR A 319 -0.01 -23.60 -10.50
C THR A 319 0.49 -23.33 -9.08
N SER A 320 0.08 -22.23 -8.47
CA SER A 320 0.41 -21.93 -7.08
C SER A 320 -0.47 -22.78 -6.16
N PRO A 321 0.12 -23.52 -5.20
CA PRO A 321 -0.61 -24.42 -4.31
C PRO A 321 -1.60 -23.71 -3.37
#